data_AF-A0A164A1V7-F1
#
_entry.id   AF-A0A164A1V7-F1
#
_cell.length_a   1.000
_cell.length_b   1.000
_cell.length_c   1.000
_cell.angle_alpha   90.00
_cell.angle_beta   90.00
_cell.angle_gamma   90.00
#
_symmetry.space_group_name_H-M   'P 1'
#
loop_
_entity.id
_entity.type
_entity.pdbx_description
1 polymer ?
#
loop_
_entity_poly.entity_id
_entity_poly.type
_entity_poly.pdbx_seq_one_letter_code
_entity_poly.pdbx_strand_id
1 'polypeptide(L)'
;MKKFLKSAGLPIGVFALAIGSAFATNAMKSPLAIELGYQKIDEDGFECSVPRAMCSDTGTVFCTWTVGTTTHRLYGKQTVPDVGTVCTKTLYQITP
;
A
#
# COMPACT_ATOMS: atom_id res chain seq x y z
N MET A 1 14.97 55.34 22.65
CA MET A 1 15.06 54.57 21.39
C MET A 1 14.53 53.15 21.63
N LYS A 2 13.22 52.91 21.47
CA LYS A 2 12.54 51.64 21.80
C LYS A 2 11.94 50.93 20.55
N LYS A 3 12.45 51.24 19.35
CA LYS A 3 11.79 50.90 18.07
C LYS A 3 12.38 49.69 17.32
N PHE A 4 13.53 49.17 17.72
CA PHE A 4 14.20 48.08 16.98
C PHE A 4 13.92 46.68 17.52
N LEU A 5 13.47 46.55 18.79
CA LEU A 5 13.23 45.23 19.39
C LEU A 5 11.90 44.58 18.93
N LYS A 6 10.97 45.36 18.36
CA LYS A 6 9.71 44.81 17.81
C LYS A 6 9.82 44.33 16.36
N SER A 7 10.88 44.69 15.63
CA SER A 7 10.97 44.45 14.18
C SER A 7 11.88 43.28 13.79
N ALA A 8 12.68 42.74 14.70
CA ALA A 8 13.67 41.69 14.40
C ALA A 8 13.28 40.28 14.88
N GLY A 9 12.31 40.15 15.79
CA GLY A 9 11.84 38.83 16.26
C GLY A 9 10.82 38.15 15.34
N LEU A 10 10.15 38.92 14.48
CA LEU A 10 9.09 38.43 13.60
C LEU A 10 9.56 37.49 12.47
N PRO A 11 10.68 37.75 11.75
CA PRO A 11 11.07 36.87 10.63
C PRO A 11 11.65 35.53 11.10
N ILE A 12 12.40 35.51 12.22
CA ILE A 12 13.07 34.29 12.69
C ILE A 12 12.04 33.23 13.14
N GLY A 13 10.95 33.66 13.79
CA GLY A 13 9.86 32.75 14.18
C GLY A 13 9.14 32.12 12.99
N VAL A 14 9.00 32.85 11.88
CA VAL A 14 8.35 32.34 10.64
C VAL A 14 9.22 31.30 9.96
N PHE A 15 10.54 31.49 9.90
CA PHE A 15 11.45 30.48 9.33
C PHE A 15 11.52 29.21 10.19
N ALA A 16 11.48 29.32 11.51
CA ALA A 16 11.47 28.15 12.40
C ALA A 16 10.15 27.35 12.31
N LEU A 17 9.01 28.02 12.16
CA LEU A 17 7.69 27.38 12.03
C LEU A 17 7.52 26.67 10.67
N ALA A 18 8.14 27.18 9.61
CA ALA A 18 8.15 26.54 8.29
C ALA A 18 8.88 25.18 8.28
N ILE A 19 10.00 25.07 8.99
CA ILE A 19 10.81 23.84 9.01
C ILE A 19 10.14 22.71 9.80
N GLY A 20 9.42 23.04 10.88
CA GLY A 20 8.70 22.05 11.70
C GLY A 20 7.53 21.38 10.97
N SER A 21 6.93 22.08 10.00
CA SER A 21 5.78 21.60 9.24
C SER A 21 6.14 20.44 8.27
N ALA A 22 7.40 20.38 7.81
CA ALA A 22 7.83 19.45 6.77
C ALA A 22 8.01 17.99 7.24
N PHE A 23 8.15 17.76 8.55
CA PHE A 23 8.35 16.41 9.10
C PHE A 23 7.05 15.73 9.56
N ALA A 24 5.90 16.41 9.49
CA ALA A 24 4.62 15.86 9.96
C ALA A 24 3.85 15.04 8.90
N THR A 25 4.30 15.00 7.65
CA THR A 25 3.53 14.38 6.54
C THR A 25 3.81 12.89 6.31
N ASN A 26 4.76 12.27 7.01
CA ASN A 26 5.05 10.83 6.83
C ASN A 26 4.51 9.93 7.97
N ALA A 27 3.50 10.38 8.72
CA ALA A 27 2.73 9.53 9.62
C ALA A 27 1.43 9.01 8.97
N MET A 28 1.42 8.87 7.64
CA MET A 28 0.33 8.19 6.94
C MET A 28 0.45 6.69 7.23
N LYS A 29 -0.22 6.30 8.32
CA LYS A 29 -0.80 4.98 8.64
C LYS A 29 -0.38 3.93 7.60
N SER A 30 0.46 2.97 8.02
CA SER A 30 0.88 1.81 7.21
C SER A 30 -0.22 1.46 6.22
N PRO A 31 -0.06 1.80 4.92
CA PRO A 31 -1.08 1.44 3.97
C PRO A 31 -1.10 -0.07 4.02
N LEU A 32 -2.27 -0.68 4.29
CA LEU A 32 -2.50 -2.06 3.86
C LEU A 32 -1.89 -2.14 2.46
N ALA A 33 -0.91 -3.02 2.23
CA ALA A 33 -0.27 -3.04 0.92
C ALA A 33 -1.32 -3.59 -0.03
N ILE A 34 -2.01 -2.66 -0.70
CA ILE A 34 -3.04 -2.99 -1.67
C ILE A 34 -2.31 -3.54 -2.88
N GLU A 35 -2.51 -4.82 -3.12
CA GLU A 35 -1.91 -5.55 -4.22
C GLU A 35 -2.98 -6.04 -5.17
N LEU A 36 -2.60 -6.17 -6.45
CA LEU A 36 -3.47 -6.74 -7.46
C LEU A 36 -3.61 -8.24 -7.22
N GLY A 37 -4.86 -8.72 -7.15
CA GLY A 37 -5.22 -10.11 -7.01
C GLY A 37 -5.34 -10.81 -8.36
N TYR A 38 -4.56 -11.86 -8.54
CA TYR A 38 -4.47 -12.69 -9.73
C TYR A 38 -5.02 -14.09 -9.45
N GLN A 39 -5.73 -14.66 -10.41
CA GLN A 39 -6.12 -16.07 -10.36
C GLN A 39 -4.97 -16.92 -10.91
N LYS A 40 -4.66 -18.04 -10.25
CA LYS A 40 -3.75 -19.05 -10.80
C LYS A 40 -4.39 -19.72 -12.00
N ILE A 41 -3.69 -19.76 -13.13
CA ILE A 41 -4.13 -20.49 -14.32
C ILE A 41 -3.70 -21.97 -14.22
N ASP A 42 -2.54 -22.19 -13.61
CA ASP A 42 -1.92 -23.51 -13.42
C ASP A 42 -1.94 -23.92 -11.93
N GLU A 43 -1.84 -25.22 -11.62
CA GLU A 43 -1.79 -25.71 -10.23
C GLU A 43 -0.61 -25.10 -9.46
N ASP A 44 0.53 -24.95 -10.13
CA ASP A 44 1.74 -24.40 -9.53
C ASP A 44 1.71 -22.87 -9.44
N GLY A 45 0.85 -22.21 -10.22
CA GLY A 45 0.71 -20.75 -10.22
C GLY A 45 1.85 -20.00 -10.91
N PHE A 46 2.58 -20.64 -11.82
CA PHE A 46 3.57 -19.98 -12.70
C PHE A 46 2.91 -18.97 -13.64
N GLU A 47 1.70 -19.26 -14.10
CA GLU A 47 0.91 -18.37 -14.94
C GLU A 47 -0.19 -17.66 -14.16
N CYS A 48 -0.13 -16.33 -14.19
CA CYS A 48 -1.07 -15.43 -13.56
C CYS A 48 -2.10 -14.94 -14.57
N SER A 49 -3.39 -15.04 -14.25
CA SER A 49 -4.45 -14.41 -15.06
C SER A 49 -4.39 -12.88 -15.00
N VAL A 50 -5.23 -12.19 -15.77
CA VAL A 50 -5.41 -10.73 -15.62
C VAL A 50 -5.91 -10.38 -14.22
N PRO A 51 -5.48 -9.24 -13.64
CA PRO A 51 -5.88 -8.86 -12.29
C PRO A 51 -7.41 -8.66 -12.25
N ARG A 52 -8.08 -9.31 -11.29
CA ARG A 52 -9.55 -9.29 -11.16
C ARG A 52 -10.04 -8.34 -10.09
N ALA A 53 -9.29 -8.19 -9.01
CA ALA A 53 -9.65 -7.33 -7.88
C ALA A 53 -8.39 -6.80 -7.18
N MET A 54 -8.56 -5.75 -6.39
CA MET A 54 -7.56 -5.29 -5.44
C MET A 54 -7.76 -6.02 -4.11
N CYS A 55 -6.67 -6.54 -3.56
CA CYS A 55 -6.65 -7.29 -2.32
C CYS A 55 -5.58 -6.69 -1.38
N SER A 56 -5.58 -7.09 -0.11
CA SER A 56 -4.52 -6.73 0.82
C SER A 56 -3.56 -7.89 1.05
N ASP A 57 -2.30 -7.58 1.31
CA ASP A 57 -1.31 -8.53 1.83
C ASP A 57 -1.59 -8.98 3.28
N THR A 58 -2.45 -8.27 4.00
CA THR A 58 -2.76 -8.49 5.41
C THR A 58 -4.26 -8.65 5.63
N GLY A 59 -4.66 -9.64 6.42
CA GLY A 59 -6.05 -9.90 6.73
C GLY A 59 -6.31 -11.32 7.23
N THR A 60 -7.58 -11.65 7.44
CA THR A 60 -8.04 -12.95 7.93
C THR A 60 -8.86 -13.71 6.89
N VAL A 61 -9.58 -12.99 6.03
CA VAL A 61 -10.45 -13.56 5.00
C VAL A 61 -9.73 -13.56 3.66
N PHE A 62 -9.59 -14.73 3.02
CA PHE A 62 -8.91 -14.84 1.73
C PHE A 62 -9.59 -14.00 0.65
N CYS A 63 -8.78 -13.33 -0.16
CA CYS A 63 -9.29 -12.62 -1.32
C CYS A 63 -9.84 -13.62 -2.31
N THR A 64 -11.12 -13.46 -2.67
CA THR A 64 -11.83 -14.34 -3.59
C THR A 64 -12.59 -13.52 -4.61
N TRP A 65 -12.74 -14.08 -5.80
CA TRP A 65 -13.49 -13.50 -6.91
C TRP A 65 -14.48 -14.52 -7.43
N THR A 66 -15.76 -14.15 -7.43
CA THR A 66 -16.83 -15.03 -7.90
C THR A 66 -17.15 -14.71 -9.36
N VAL A 67 -17.05 -15.70 -10.24
CA VAL A 67 -17.48 -15.60 -11.64
C VAL A 67 -18.64 -16.56 -11.85
N GLY A 68 -19.84 -16.01 -12.09
CA GLY A 68 -21.06 -16.80 -12.15
C GLY A 68 -21.36 -17.44 -10.78
N THR A 69 -21.25 -18.77 -10.70
CA THR A 69 -21.46 -19.55 -9.46
C THR A 69 -20.17 -20.03 -8.82
N THR A 70 -19.02 -19.81 -9.45
CA THR A 70 -17.73 -20.36 -8.98
C THR A 70 -16.92 -19.29 -8.30
N THR A 71 -16.52 -19.55 -7.06
CA THR A 71 -15.64 -18.66 -6.29
C THR A 71 -14.20 -19.10 -6.44
N HIS A 72 -13.36 -18.23 -6.98
CA HIS A 72 -11.93 -18.46 -7.16
C HIS A 72 -11.12 -17.66 -6.15
N ARG A 73 -10.07 -18.26 -5.58
CA ARG A 73 -9.14 -17.54 -4.70
C ARG A 73 -8.14 -16.75 -5.52
N LEU A 74 -7.88 -15.52 -5.09
CA LEU A 74 -6.90 -14.63 -5.69
C LEU A 74 -5.59 -14.65 -4.91
N TYR A 75 -4.50 -14.47 -5.64
CA TYR A 75 -3.13 -14.51 -5.15
C TYR A 75 -2.33 -13.34 -5.72
N GLY A 76 -1.32 -12.90 -4.99
CA GLY A 76 -0.38 -11.87 -5.40
C GLY A 76 0.80 -12.46 -6.15
N LYS A 77 1.51 -11.58 -6.87
CA LYS A 77 2.77 -11.93 -7.50
C LYS A 77 3.88 -12.00 -6.46
N GLN A 78 4.68 -13.04 -6.51
CA GLN A 78 5.86 -13.26 -5.71
C GLN A 78 6.99 -13.74 -6.63
N THR A 79 8.17 -13.17 -6.48
CA THR A 79 9.35 -13.65 -7.20
C THR A 79 10.00 -14.75 -6.37
N VAL A 80 10.08 -15.95 -6.93
CA VAL A 80 10.80 -17.07 -6.32
C VAL A 80 12.17 -17.16 -7.00
N PRO A 81 13.27 -17.20 -6.22
CA PRO A 81 14.60 -17.42 -6.80
C PRO A 81 14.62 -18.71 -7.62
N ASP A 82 15.34 -18.70 -8.75
CA ASP A 82 15.47 -19.81 -9.70
C ASP A 82 14.23 -20.17 -10.54
N VAL A 83 13.06 -19.60 -10.26
CA VAL A 83 11.83 -19.90 -11.04
C VAL A 83 11.20 -18.68 -11.71
N GLY A 84 11.31 -17.50 -11.10
CA GLY A 84 10.76 -16.26 -11.65
C GLY A 84 9.51 -15.78 -10.90
N THR A 85 8.65 -15.03 -11.58
CA THR A 85 7.45 -14.43 -10.97
C THR A 85 6.30 -15.44 -10.97
N VAL A 86 5.81 -15.80 -9.78
CA VAL A 86 4.67 -16.72 -9.57
C VAL A 86 3.53 -16.02 -8.85
N CYS A 87 2.29 -16.49 -9.05
CA CYS A 87 1.10 -16.00 -8.36
C CYS A 87 0.66 -16.92 -7.23
N THR A 88 1.53 -17.10 -6.25
CA THR A 88 1.28 -17.97 -5.07
C THR A 88 1.16 -17.18 -3.77
N LYS A 89 1.44 -15.88 -3.78
CA LYS A 89 1.34 -15.03 -2.59
C LYS A 89 -0.09 -15.01 -2.10
N THR A 90 -0.33 -15.35 -0.84
CA THR A 90 -1.68 -15.30 -0.29
C THR A 90 -2.09 -13.85 -0.07
N LEU A 91 -3.26 -13.48 -0.61
CA LEU A 91 -3.88 -12.18 -0.40
C LEU A 91 -5.23 -12.33 0.32
N TYR A 92 -5.64 -11.26 0.97
CA TYR A 92 -6.83 -11.15 1.80
C TYR A 92 -7.77 -10.06 1.29
N GLN A 93 -9.05 -10.16 1.64
CA GLN A 93 -10.03 -9.11 1.30
C GLN A 93 -9.71 -7.82 2.04
N ILE A 94 -9.81 -6.69 1.33
CA ILE A 94 -9.70 -5.37 1.94
C ILE A 94 -10.93 -5.19 2.84
N THR A 95 -10.72 -5.31 4.15
CA THR A 95 -11.78 -5.11 5.12
C THR A 95 -11.84 -3.59 5.41
N PRO A 96 -13.01 -2.94 5.25
CA PRO A 96 -13.14 -1.50 5.48
C PRO A 96 -12.90 -1.10 6.95
#